data_AF-A0A0G4G464-F1
#
_entry.id   AF-A0A0G4G464-F1
#
_cell.length_a   1.000
_cell.length_b   1.000
_cell.length_c   1.000
_cell.angle_alpha   90.00
_cell.angle_beta   90.00
_cell.angle_gamma   90.00
#
_symmetry.space_group_name_H-M   'P 1'
#
loop_
_entity.id
_entity.type
_entity.pdbx_description
1 polymer ?
#
loop_
_entity_poly.entity_id
_entity_poly.type
_entity_poly.pdbx_seq_one_letter_code
_entity_poly.pdbx_strand_id
1 'polypeptide(L)'
;MIEPAYVSPAYGCSKALDDYVLLGRSGLRVSPLCLGAMTFGADSPNAEGCALGCDFETSKKIFDLYYSKGGNFIDTANIPYPFAGGHSEKFLGDMIGERRSNLVLATKYTLNLGHIMPQNGADKRRECLSGNSRKSLVENLDASLKRMQIGYIDLLYIHAWEYRTPVEEVMRALDDCVRCGKVLYCGVSDTPAWVMSKANTMAHFKDWTPFIALQTRYNMLERSLENDLLPMAVECGLGIVPWGVIAEGFLTGKHKQDSIQPTARTGRIN
;
A
#
# COMPACT_ATOMS: atom_id res chain seq x y z
N MET A 1 -15.43 29.88 -9.86
CA MET A 1 -15.36 28.42 -9.73
C MET A 1 -14.76 27.89 -11.02
N ILE A 2 -13.49 27.55 -11.01
CA ILE A 2 -12.81 26.92 -12.14
C ILE A 2 -13.06 25.43 -11.96
N GLU A 3 -13.85 24.81 -12.83
CA GLU A 3 -13.88 23.35 -12.92
C GLU A 3 -12.48 22.87 -13.33
N PRO A 4 -11.84 21.97 -12.57
CA PRO A 4 -10.59 21.39 -13.03
C PRO A 4 -10.89 20.47 -14.21
N ALA A 5 -10.44 20.88 -15.40
CA ALA A 5 -10.56 20.15 -16.68
C ALA A 5 -9.77 18.82 -16.72
N TYR A 6 -9.41 18.25 -15.56
CA TYR A 6 -8.56 17.06 -15.42
C TYR A 6 -9.33 15.79 -15.06
N VAL A 7 -10.65 15.86 -14.84
CA VAL A 7 -11.47 14.66 -14.73
C VAL A 7 -11.83 14.22 -16.14
N SER A 8 -11.10 13.25 -16.67
CA SER A 8 -11.50 12.55 -17.90
C SER A 8 -12.97 12.14 -17.81
N PRO A 9 -13.84 12.44 -18.80
CA PRO A 9 -15.27 12.14 -18.75
C PRO A 9 -15.60 10.63 -18.70
N ALA A 10 -14.59 9.76 -18.75
CA ALA A 10 -14.74 8.32 -18.96
C ALA A 10 -14.92 7.50 -17.68
N TYR A 11 -14.71 8.06 -16.48
CA TYR A 11 -14.90 7.33 -15.23
C TYR A 11 -16.32 7.56 -14.71
N GLY A 12 -17.28 6.78 -15.22
CA GLY A 12 -18.58 6.66 -14.58
C GLY A 12 -18.41 6.27 -13.11
N CYS A 13 -19.32 6.73 -12.25
CA CYS A 13 -19.33 6.31 -10.85
C CYS A 13 -19.54 4.79 -10.80
N SER A 14 -18.46 4.06 -10.49
CA SER A 14 -18.49 2.61 -10.28
C SER A 14 -19.51 2.28 -9.18
N LYS A 15 -20.39 1.31 -9.44
CA LYS A 15 -21.50 0.95 -8.55
C LYS A 15 -21.28 -0.40 -7.85
N ALA A 16 -20.34 -1.20 -8.33
CA ALA A 16 -20.03 -2.53 -7.81
C ALA A 16 -18.52 -2.84 -7.83
N LEU A 17 -18.06 -3.85 -7.08
CA LEU A 17 -16.63 -4.17 -6.99
C LEU A 17 -16.06 -4.81 -8.27
N ASP A 18 -16.93 -5.37 -9.12
CA ASP A 18 -16.62 -5.94 -10.43
C ASP A 18 -16.72 -4.93 -11.58
N ASP A 19 -17.08 -3.67 -11.32
CA ASP A 19 -16.93 -2.54 -12.24
C ASP A 19 -15.45 -2.11 -12.28
N TYR A 20 -14.59 -2.99 -12.79
CA TYR A 20 -13.15 -2.81 -12.74
C TYR A 20 -12.68 -1.55 -13.47
N VAL A 21 -11.72 -0.87 -12.86
CA VAL A 21 -11.05 0.32 -13.41
C VAL A 21 -9.60 0.00 -13.74
N LEU A 22 -8.99 0.78 -14.64
CA LEU A 22 -7.56 0.67 -14.90
C LEU A 22 -6.76 1.33 -13.78
N LEU A 23 -5.71 0.65 -13.32
CA LEU A 23 -4.78 1.22 -12.36
C LEU A 23 -3.78 2.13 -13.08
N GLY A 24 -4.05 3.43 -13.08
CA GLY A 24 -3.25 4.42 -13.79
C GLY A 24 -3.24 4.18 -15.31
N ARG A 25 -2.16 4.58 -15.97
CA ARG A 25 -1.92 4.35 -17.40
C ARG A 25 -1.34 2.94 -17.62
N SER A 26 -2.04 1.92 -17.15
CA SER A 26 -1.69 0.51 -17.33
C SER A 26 -2.87 -0.32 -17.83
N GLY A 27 -2.60 -1.56 -18.23
CA GLY A 27 -3.65 -2.53 -18.60
C GLY A 27 -4.23 -3.30 -17.40
N LEU A 28 -3.75 -3.04 -16.18
CA LEU A 28 -4.14 -3.77 -14.97
C LEU A 28 -5.54 -3.31 -14.53
N ARG A 29 -6.48 -4.25 -14.49
CA ARG A 29 -7.87 -4.02 -14.07
C ARG A 29 -8.05 -4.37 -12.60
N VAL A 30 -8.43 -3.39 -11.80
CA VAL A 30 -8.62 -3.52 -10.36
C VAL A 30 -10.02 -3.10 -9.95
N SER A 31 -10.53 -3.67 -8.86
CA SER A 31 -11.75 -3.20 -8.22
C SER A 31 -11.61 -1.73 -7.81
N PRO A 32 -12.71 -0.94 -7.87
CA PRO A 32 -12.74 0.46 -7.47
C PRO A 32 -12.38 0.66 -5.99
N LEU A 33 -12.58 -0.37 -5.16
CA LEU A 33 -12.19 -0.41 -3.76
C LEU A 33 -11.18 -1.53 -3.55
N CYS A 34 -10.03 -1.16 -2.99
CA CYS A 34 -8.99 -2.10 -2.56
C CYS A 34 -9.29 -2.59 -1.14
N LEU A 35 -9.22 -3.90 -0.92
CA LEU A 35 -9.29 -4.48 0.42
C LEU A 35 -7.92 -4.38 1.10
N GLY A 36 -7.79 -3.45 2.05
CA GLY A 36 -6.61 -3.36 2.92
C GLY A 36 -6.62 -4.45 3.99
N ALA A 37 -5.61 -5.31 3.99
CA ALA A 37 -5.44 -6.42 4.93
C ALA A 37 -4.55 -6.05 6.13
N MET A 38 -4.32 -4.77 6.39
CA MET A 38 -3.49 -4.29 7.51
C MET A 38 -3.95 -4.84 8.87
N THR A 39 -5.25 -5.06 9.04
CA THR A 39 -5.86 -5.57 10.27
C THR A 39 -5.98 -7.10 10.31
N PHE A 40 -5.51 -7.81 9.29
CA PHE A 40 -5.52 -9.28 9.29
C PHE A 40 -4.29 -9.80 10.04
N GLY A 41 -4.47 -10.81 10.90
CA GLY A 41 -3.33 -11.47 11.57
C GLY A 41 -3.17 -11.20 13.06
N ALA A 42 -4.23 -10.78 13.77
CA ALA A 42 -4.17 -10.71 15.23
C ALA A 42 -4.30 -12.12 15.82
N ASP A 43 -3.29 -12.59 16.56
CA ASP A 43 -3.29 -13.91 17.22
C ASP A 43 -4.38 -14.01 18.31
N SER A 44 -4.86 -12.88 18.83
CA SER A 44 -6.02 -12.77 19.71
C SER A 44 -6.50 -11.31 19.79
N PRO A 45 -7.82 -11.03 19.86
CA PRO A 45 -8.28 -9.77 20.41
C PRO A 45 -7.76 -9.67 21.86
N ASN A 46 -6.92 -8.66 22.14
CA ASN A 46 -6.26 -8.42 23.43
C ASN A 46 -4.94 -9.16 23.72
N ALA A 47 -4.22 -9.68 22.71
CA ALA A 47 -2.80 -10.01 22.93
C ALA A 47 -2.05 -8.72 23.33
N GLU A 48 -1.29 -8.75 24.44
CA GLU A 48 -0.61 -7.57 24.99
C GLU A 48 0.19 -6.83 23.90
N GLY A 49 -0.19 -5.58 23.63
CA GLY A 49 0.40 -4.73 22.58
C GLY A 49 -0.40 -4.66 21.27
N CYS A 50 -1.18 -5.69 20.92
CA CYS A 50 -1.99 -5.73 19.69
C CYS A 50 -3.39 -5.15 19.91
N ALA A 51 -3.50 -3.82 19.94
CA ALA A 51 -4.79 -3.13 20.11
C ALA A 51 -5.69 -3.15 18.85
N LEU A 52 -5.19 -3.57 17.69
CA LEU A 52 -5.86 -3.42 16.40
C LEU A 52 -5.62 -4.64 15.51
N GLY A 53 -6.69 -5.35 15.16
CA GLY A 53 -6.66 -6.46 14.21
C GLY A 53 -7.81 -7.46 14.41
N CYS A 54 -7.92 -8.44 13.53
CA CYS A 54 -8.88 -9.52 13.61
C CYS A 54 -8.21 -10.89 13.41
N ASP A 55 -8.81 -11.92 14.01
CA ASP A 55 -8.36 -13.30 13.93
C ASP A 55 -8.54 -13.88 12.52
N PHE A 56 -8.06 -15.11 12.32
CA PHE A 56 -8.11 -15.78 11.02
C PHE A 56 -9.55 -15.95 10.52
N GLU A 57 -10.47 -16.40 11.37
CA GLU A 57 -11.87 -16.63 11.00
C GLU A 57 -12.58 -15.34 10.57
N THR A 58 -12.33 -14.24 11.27
CA THR A 58 -12.88 -12.93 10.92
C THR A 58 -12.23 -12.40 9.64
N SER A 59 -10.90 -12.50 9.51
CA SER A 59 -10.17 -12.13 8.29
C SER A 59 -10.72 -12.88 7.08
N LYS A 60 -10.99 -14.19 7.24
CA LYS A 60 -11.56 -15.04 6.21
C LYS A 60 -12.97 -14.62 5.82
N LYS A 61 -13.85 -14.34 6.78
CA LYS A 61 -15.20 -13.83 6.49
C LYS A 61 -15.17 -12.52 5.71
N ILE A 62 -14.26 -11.61 6.06
CA ILE A 62 -14.10 -10.33 5.35
C ILE A 62 -13.61 -10.58 3.91
N PHE A 63 -12.57 -11.42 3.75
CA PHE A 63 -12.03 -11.79 2.45
C PHE A 63 -13.08 -12.45 1.56
N ASP A 64 -13.79 -13.47 2.06
CA ASP A 64 -14.82 -14.20 1.32
C ASP A 64 -15.97 -13.27 0.91
N LEU A 65 -16.38 -12.34 1.79
CA LEU A 65 -17.40 -11.35 1.45
C LEU A 65 -16.93 -10.42 0.34
N TYR A 66 -15.72 -9.85 0.44
CA TYR A 66 -15.16 -8.97 -0.59
C TYR A 66 -15.06 -9.69 -1.93
N TYR A 67 -14.53 -10.92 -1.94
CA TYR A 67 -14.39 -11.74 -3.15
C TYR A 67 -15.75 -12.10 -3.76
N SER A 68 -16.73 -12.53 -2.94
CA SER A 68 -18.08 -12.88 -3.42
C SER A 68 -18.84 -11.70 -4.02
N LYS A 69 -18.44 -10.47 -3.72
CA LYS A 69 -19.00 -9.23 -4.28
C LYS A 69 -18.29 -8.77 -5.56
N GLY A 70 -17.34 -9.55 -6.08
CA GLY A 70 -16.56 -9.22 -7.28
C GLY A 70 -15.24 -8.51 -7.00
N GLY A 71 -14.86 -8.38 -5.72
CA GLY A 71 -13.60 -7.75 -5.33
C GLY A 71 -12.37 -8.55 -5.78
N ASN A 72 -11.43 -7.89 -6.46
CA ASN A 72 -10.21 -8.51 -6.96
C ASN A 72 -8.91 -7.86 -6.45
N PHE A 73 -8.95 -6.70 -5.79
CA PHE A 73 -7.75 -5.93 -5.46
C PHE A 73 -7.49 -5.90 -3.96
N ILE A 74 -6.40 -6.52 -3.52
CA ILE A 74 -6.08 -6.69 -2.10
C ILE A 74 -4.69 -6.15 -1.83
N ASP A 75 -4.55 -5.36 -0.77
CA ASP A 75 -3.31 -4.74 -0.34
C ASP A 75 -2.89 -5.24 1.05
N THR A 76 -1.66 -5.70 1.17
CA THR A 76 -1.02 -6.09 2.44
C THR A 76 0.39 -5.48 2.52
N ALA A 77 1.19 -5.83 3.52
CA ALA A 77 2.58 -5.39 3.64
C ALA A 77 3.44 -6.45 4.35
N ASN A 78 4.75 -6.40 4.09
CA ASN A 78 5.74 -7.23 4.77
C ASN A 78 5.87 -6.93 6.28
N ILE A 79 5.47 -5.74 6.72
CA ILE A 79 5.63 -5.27 8.09
C ILE A 79 4.35 -5.48 8.93
N PRO A 80 4.47 -5.89 10.21
CA PRO A 80 3.36 -5.90 11.15
C PRO A 80 2.84 -4.51 11.50
N TYR A 81 1.54 -4.45 11.74
CA TYR A 81 0.96 -3.42 12.60
C TYR A 81 0.08 -4.09 13.68
N PRO A 82 0.18 -3.70 14.96
CA PRO A 82 1.36 -3.17 15.64
C PRO A 82 2.36 -4.27 16.08
N PHE A 83 1.98 -5.57 16.06
CA PHE A 83 2.88 -6.68 16.50
C PHE A 83 2.70 -8.03 15.76
N ALA A 84 1.95 -8.09 14.67
CA ALA A 84 1.61 -9.33 13.96
C ALA A 84 2.55 -9.68 12.78
N GLY A 85 3.79 -10.09 13.08
CA GLY A 85 4.90 -10.20 12.11
C GLY A 85 4.59 -10.96 10.81
N GLY A 86 4.25 -10.25 9.73
CA GLY A 86 3.93 -10.84 8.42
C GLY A 86 2.69 -11.76 8.43
N HIS A 87 1.86 -11.69 9.48
CA HIS A 87 0.68 -12.56 9.62
C HIS A 87 -0.40 -12.26 8.61
N SER A 88 -0.57 -11.00 8.20
CA SER A 88 -1.50 -10.63 7.13
C SER A 88 -1.17 -11.36 5.82
N GLU A 89 0.11 -11.36 5.43
CA GLU A 89 0.58 -12.10 4.24
C GLU A 89 0.39 -13.61 4.39
N LYS A 90 0.67 -14.17 5.57
CA LYS A 90 0.43 -15.59 5.82
C LYS A 90 -1.05 -15.95 5.71
N PHE A 91 -1.92 -15.18 6.37
CA PHE A 91 -3.37 -15.37 6.32
C PHE A 91 -3.88 -15.29 4.88
N LEU A 92 -3.43 -14.28 4.12
CA LEU A 92 -3.78 -14.18 2.70
C LEU A 92 -3.33 -15.42 1.93
N GLY A 93 -2.09 -15.88 2.12
CA GLY A 93 -1.62 -17.13 1.51
C GLY A 93 -2.52 -18.32 1.77
N ASP A 94 -2.94 -18.49 3.02
CA ASP A 94 -3.84 -19.57 3.46
C ASP A 94 -5.28 -19.40 2.93
N MET A 95 -5.70 -18.18 2.55
CA MET A 95 -7.05 -17.87 2.06
C MET A 95 -7.17 -17.83 0.54
N ILE A 96 -6.12 -17.49 -0.21
CA ILE A 96 -6.21 -17.23 -1.65
C ILE A 96 -6.43 -18.53 -2.44
N GLY A 97 -5.61 -19.57 -2.19
CA GLY A 97 -5.70 -20.86 -2.86
C GLY A 97 -5.78 -20.75 -4.39
N GLU A 98 -6.69 -21.51 -5.00
CA GLU A 98 -6.92 -21.53 -6.45
C GLU A 98 -7.42 -20.20 -7.04
N ARG A 99 -7.86 -19.26 -6.20
CA ARG A 99 -8.32 -17.93 -6.65
C ARG A 99 -7.18 -17.00 -7.04
N ARG A 100 -5.91 -17.40 -6.84
CA ARG A 100 -4.72 -16.56 -7.05
C ARG A 100 -4.73 -15.80 -8.37
N SER A 101 -5.06 -16.45 -9.48
CA SER A 101 -5.07 -15.83 -10.81
C SER A 101 -6.18 -14.80 -11.02
N ASN A 102 -7.22 -14.84 -10.19
CA ASN A 102 -8.36 -13.92 -10.25
C ASN A 102 -8.15 -12.67 -9.36
N LEU A 103 -7.02 -12.58 -8.65
CA LEU A 103 -6.73 -11.52 -7.71
C LEU A 103 -5.52 -10.69 -8.17
N VAL A 104 -5.61 -9.40 -7.92
CA VAL A 104 -4.51 -8.44 -7.93
C VAL A 104 -4.03 -8.29 -6.50
N LEU A 105 -2.87 -8.87 -6.20
CA LEU A 105 -2.25 -8.83 -4.87
C LEU A 105 -1.14 -7.79 -4.84
N ALA A 106 -1.29 -6.84 -3.93
CA ALA A 106 -0.26 -5.87 -3.60
C ALA A 106 0.40 -6.19 -2.26
N THR A 107 1.72 -6.09 -2.22
CA THR A 107 2.48 -6.03 -0.97
C THR A 107 3.54 -4.95 -1.05
N LYS A 108 4.29 -4.74 0.05
CA LYS A 108 5.24 -3.65 0.21
C LYS A 108 6.56 -4.17 0.77
N TYR A 109 7.63 -3.47 0.47
CA TYR A 109 8.92 -3.58 1.16
C TYR A 109 9.41 -2.19 1.56
N THR A 110 10.45 -2.11 2.40
CA THR A 110 11.19 -0.92 2.90
C THR A 110 11.18 -0.92 4.41
N LEU A 111 10.01 -1.08 5.00
CA LEU A 111 9.86 -1.07 6.45
C LEU A 111 10.16 -2.46 7.01
N ASN A 112 10.91 -2.51 8.12
CA ASN A 112 11.23 -3.74 8.84
C ASN A 112 11.12 -3.52 10.35
N LEU A 113 10.65 -4.54 11.07
CA LEU A 113 10.55 -4.53 12.53
C LEU A 113 11.85 -4.11 13.22
N GLY A 114 13.00 -4.60 12.77
CA GLY A 114 14.29 -4.27 13.38
C GLY A 114 14.63 -2.77 13.35
N HIS A 115 14.02 -2.02 12.43
CA HIS A 115 14.20 -0.57 12.27
C HIS A 115 13.12 0.23 12.99
N ILE A 116 11.86 -0.22 12.99
CA ILE A 116 10.73 0.52 13.62
C ILE A 116 10.64 0.23 15.12
N MET A 117 11.01 -0.97 15.53
CA MET A 117 11.02 -1.40 16.92
C MET A 117 12.36 -2.07 17.22
N PRO A 118 13.41 -1.29 17.51
CA PRO A 118 14.67 -1.84 17.99
C PRO A 118 14.41 -2.49 19.36
N GLN A 119 13.99 -3.75 19.35
CA GLN A 119 13.94 -4.60 20.54
C GLN A 119 15.36 -4.63 21.10
N ASN A 120 15.50 -4.43 22.41
CA ASN A 120 16.76 -4.66 23.11
C ASN A 120 17.16 -6.13 22.92
N GLY A 121 18.00 -6.42 21.92
CA GLY A 121 18.42 -7.78 21.55
C GLY A 121 18.20 -8.18 20.08
N ALA A 122 17.57 -7.35 19.24
CA ALA A 122 17.54 -7.61 17.81
C ALA A 122 18.96 -7.52 17.21
N ASP A 123 19.32 -8.49 16.36
CA ASP A 123 20.61 -8.47 15.66
C ASP A 123 20.70 -7.22 14.77
N LYS A 124 21.59 -6.28 15.13
CA LYS A 124 21.82 -5.03 14.40
C LYS A 124 22.11 -5.25 12.91
N ARG A 125 22.68 -6.40 12.53
CA ARG A 125 22.93 -6.74 11.12
C ARG A 125 21.64 -6.80 10.29
N ARG A 126 20.47 -6.96 10.91
CA ARG A 126 19.17 -6.94 10.23
C ARG A 126 18.75 -5.58 9.71
N GLU A 127 19.47 -4.50 10.05
CA GLU A 127 19.23 -3.17 9.47
C GLU A 127 19.34 -3.18 7.95
N CYS A 128 20.18 -4.06 7.37
CA CYS A 128 20.28 -4.24 5.91
C CYS A 128 18.99 -4.75 5.23
N LEU A 129 18.00 -5.21 6.01
CA LEU A 129 16.68 -5.65 5.54
C LEU A 129 15.65 -4.51 5.57
N SER A 130 16.10 -3.27 5.82
CA SER A 130 15.28 -2.06 5.86
C SER A 130 15.73 -1.09 4.76
N GLY A 131 14.89 -0.08 4.51
CA GLY A 131 15.15 0.93 3.51
C GLY A 131 14.94 0.42 2.08
N ASN A 132 15.22 1.30 1.11
CA ASN A 132 14.94 1.04 -0.30
C ASN A 132 16.07 0.29 -1.05
N SER A 133 17.13 -0.13 -0.35
CA SER A 133 18.28 -0.81 -0.97
C SER A 133 17.90 -2.09 -1.70
N ARG A 134 18.69 -2.48 -2.70
CA ARG A 134 18.49 -3.73 -3.44
C ARG A 134 18.46 -4.96 -2.53
N LYS A 135 19.32 -5.01 -1.51
CA LYS A 135 19.37 -6.14 -0.55
C LYS A 135 18.05 -6.25 0.22
N SER A 136 17.56 -5.13 0.73
CA SER A 136 16.26 -5.05 1.42
C SER A 136 15.14 -5.52 0.51
N LEU A 137 15.09 -5.01 -0.73
CA LEU A 137 14.08 -5.39 -1.73
C LEU A 137 14.04 -6.91 -1.97
N VAL A 138 15.18 -7.51 -2.32
CA VAL A 138 15.24 -8.93 -2.71
C VAL A 138 14.86 -9.84 -1.53
N GLU A 139 15.40 -9.58 -0.34
CA GLU A 139 15.12 -10.41 0.84
C GLU A 139 13.66 -10.29 1.30
N ASN A 140 13.11 -9.08 1.30
CA ASN A 140 11.72 -8.88 1.70
C ASN A 140 10.74 -9.45 0.68
N LEU A 141 11.01 -9.31 -0.63
CA LEU A 141 10.18 -9.90 -1.67
C LEU A 141 10.16 -11.43 -1.57
N ASP A 142 11.34 -12.06 -1.45
CA ASP A 142 11.43 -13.52 -1.32
C ASP A 142 10.74 -14.03 -0.05
N ALA A 143 10.85 -13.29 1.06
CA ALA A 143 10.15 -13.64 2.29
C ALA A 143 8.63 -13.48 2.15
N SER A 144 8.15 -12.46 1.42
CA SER A 144 6.72 -12.22 1.19
C SER A 144 6.10 -13.30 0.31
N LEU A 145 6.78 -13.67 -0.79
CA LEU A 145 6.37 -14.78 -1.67
C LEU A 145 6.28 -16.10 -0.90
N LYS A 146 7.24 -16.37 -0.01
CA LYS A 146 7.23 -17.57 0.87
C LYS A 146 6.08 -17.55 1.87
N ARG A 147 5.82 -16.41 2.54
CA ARG A 147 4.71 -16.28 3.50
C ARG A 147 3.35 -16.49 2.84
N MET A 148 3.15 -15.92 1.66
CA MET A 148 1.91 -16.05 0.90
C MET A 148 1.81 -17.36 0.09
N GLN A 149 2.91 -18.12 -0.05
CA GLN A 149 2.94 -19.37 -0.83
C GLN A 149 2.57 -19.15 -2.31
N ILE A 150 3.08 -18.07 -2.92
CA ILE A 150 2.79 -17.67 -4.31
C ILE A 150 4.08 -17.44 -5.11
N GLY A 151 3.97 -17.54 -6.44
CA GLY A 151 5.12 -17.38 -7.35
C GLY A 151 5.44 -15.94 -7.76
N TYR A 152 4.48 -15.02 -7.67
CA TYR A 152 4.63 -13.63 -8.10
C TYR A 152 3.70 -12.68 -7.32
N ILE A 153 4.06 -11.40 -7.28
CA ILE A 153 3.25 -10.29 -6.79
C ILE A 153 2.73 -9.47 -7.98
N ASP A 154 1.45 -9.10 -7.98
CA ASP A 154 0.90 -8.27 -9.06
C ASP A 154 1.43 -6.85 -8.96
N LEU A 155 1.42 -6.26 -7.75
CA LEU A 155 1.87 -4.88 -7.52
C LEU A 155 2.80 -4.80 -6.29
N LEU A 156 4.09 -4.52 -6.50
CA LEU A 156 5.02 -4.29 -5.40
C LEU A 156 5.15 -2.79 -5.13
N TYR A 157 4.82 -2.37 -3.90
CA TYR A 157 5.05 -1.02 -3.44
C TYR A 157 6.41 -0.84 -2.76
N ILE A 158 7.07 0.28 -3.06
CA ILE A 158 7.96 0.92 -2.09
C ILE A 158 7.07 1.47 -0.97
N HIS A 159 7.19 0.98 0.26
CA HIS A 159 6.30 1.36 1.36
C HIS A 159 6.52 2.81 1.84
N ALA A 160 7.77 3.28 1.85
CA ALA A 160 8.10 4.65 2.17
C ALA A 160 9.38 5.05 1.43
N TRP A 161 9.51 6.33 1.08
CA TRP A 161 10.75 6.80 0.48
C TRP A 161 11.81 7.10 1.53
N GLU A 162 12.95 6.44 1.40
CA GLU A 162 14.10 6.64 2.27
C GLU A 162 15.26 7.24 1.45
N TYR A 163 15.72 8.41 1.85
CA TYR A 163 16.71 9.20 1.11
C TYR A 163 18.15 8.65 1.14
N ARG A 164 18.36 7.45 1.72
CA ARG A 164 19.69 6.81 1.81
C ARG A 164 20.06 6.04 0.54
N THR A 165 19.08 5.56 -0.23
CA THR A 165 19.33 4.79 -1.46
C THR A 165 19.11 5.67 -2.69
N PRO A 166 20.07 5.74 -3.63
CA PRO A 166 19.90 6.48 -4.88
C PRO A 166 18.70 5.97 -5.69
N VAL A 167 17.95 6.88 -6.32
CA VAL A 167 16.78 6.55 -7.17
C VAL A 167 17.16 5.54 -8.27
N GLU A 168 18.36 5.69 -8.84
CA GLU A 168 18.91 4.85 -9.88
C GLU A 168 19.04 3.38 -9.42
N GLU A 169 19.48 3.16 -8.17
CA GLU A 169 19.57 1.81 -7.59
C GLU A 169 18.18 1.22 -7.36
N VAL A 170 17.28 2.01 -6.77
CA VAL A 170 15.89 1.61 -6.47
C VAL A 170 15.18 1.17 -7.74
N MET A 171 15.20 2.01 -8.79
CA MET A 171 14.50 1.73 -10.04
C MET A 171 15.10 0.55 -10.79
N ARG A 172 16.44 0.41 -10.83
CA ARG A 172 17.09 -0.75 -11.46
C ARG A 172 16.75 -2.05 -10.71
N ALA A 173 16.70 -2.03 -9.38
CA ALA A 173 16.39 -3.20 -8.57
C ALA A 173 14.94 -3.66 -8.74
N LEU A 174 13.99 -2.71 -8.80
CA LEU A 174 12.59 -3.01 -9.11
C LEU A 174 12.44 -3.60 -10.52
N ASP A 175 13.10 -3.02 -11.51
CA ASP A 175 13.08 -3.53 -12.88
C ASP A 175 13.63 -4.96 -12.98
N ASP A 176 14.72 -5.27 -12.27
CA ASP A 176 15.25 -6.64 -12.21
C ASP A 176 14.23 -7.63 -11.63
N CYS A 177 13.45 -7.22 -10.64
CA CYS A 177 12.38 -8.05 -10.06
C CYS A 177 11.21 -8.27 -11.01
N VAL A 178 10.89 -7.28 -11.84
CA VAL A 178 9.89 -7.42 -12.90
C VAL A 178 10.40 -8.34 -14.00
N ARG A 179 11.63 -8.12 -14.48
CA ARG A 179 12.25 -8.93 -15.53
C ARG A 179 12.46 -10.39 -15.15
N CYS A 180 12.67 -10.70 -13.86
CA CYS A 180 12.73 -12.08 -13.38
C CYS A 180 11.36 -12.70 -13.05
N GLY A 181 10.26 -11.97 -13.28
CA GLY A 181 8.90 -12.48 -13.17
C GLY A 181 8.35 -12.61 -11.75
N LYS A 182 9.07 -12.10 -10.73
CA LYS A 182 8.59 -12.11 -9.34
C LYS A 182 7.57 -11.00 -9.06
N VAL A 183 7.57 -9.95 -9.87
CA VAL A 183 6.69 -8.79 -9.77
C VAL A 183 6.12 -8.47 -11.14
N LEU A 184 4.84 -8.13 -11.26
CA LEU A 184 4.25 -7.71 -12.54
C LEU A 184 4.26 -6.19 -12.72
N TYR A 185 3.95 -5.43 -11.66
CA TYR A 185 3.87 -3.98 -11.66
C TYR A 185 4.53 -3.37 -10.43
N CYS A 186 5.02 -2.14 -10.57
CA CYS A 186 5.61 -1.38 -9.47
C CYS A 186 4.69 -0.23 -9.05
N GLY A 187 4.58 -0.04 -7.75
CA GLY A 187 3.93 1.08 -7.12
C GLY A 187 4.83 1.74 -6.09
N VAL A 188 4.39 2.87 -5.58
CA VAL A 188 5.12 3.63 -4.56
C VAL A 188 4.13 4.21 -3.55
N SER A 189 4.56 4.29 -2.28
CA SER A 189 3.76 4.83 -1.19
C SER A 189 4.50 5.95 -0.48
N ASP A 190 3.75 6.93 0.00
CA ASP A 190 4.22 8.04 0.85
C ASP A 190 5.57 8.62 0.41
N THR A 191 5.61 9.00 -0.87
CA THR A 191 6.82 9.49 -1.56
C THR A 191 6.57 10.90 -2.09
N PRO A 192 7.56 11.80 -2.08
CA PRO A 192 7.39 13.14 -2.64
C PRO A 192 7.16 13.13 -4.16
N ALA A 193 6.35 14.08 -4.64
CA ALA A 193 6.06 14.26 -6.07
C ALA A 193 7.32 14.30 -6.95
N TRP A 194 8.31 15.12 -6.55
CA TRP A 194 9.55 15.30 -7.32
C TRP A 194 10.37 14.02 -7.48
N VAL A 195 10.34 13.13 -6.48
CA VAL A 195 11.05 11.84 -6.54
C VAL A 195 10.38 10.95 -7.57
N MET A 196 9.05 10.85 -7.54
CA MET A 196 8.30 10.03 -8.49
C MET A 196 8.43 10.54 -9.92
N SER A 197 8.36 11.87 -10.12
CA SER A 197 8.59 12.46 -11.44
C SER A 197 10.00 12.13 -11.95
N LYS A 198 11.04 12.25 -11.10
CA LYS A 198 12.41 11.85 -11.47
C LYS A 198 12.49 10.36 -11.81
N ALA A 199 11.90 9.50 -10.98
CA ALA A 199 11.96 8.05 -11.11
C ALA A 199 11.27 7.55 -12.39
N ASN A 200 10.04 7.99 -12.66
CA ASN A 200 9.31 7.60 -13.87
C ASN A 200 9.97 8.15 -15.14
N THR A 201 10.45 9.41 -15.11
CA THR A 201 11.22 9.97 -16.25
C THR A 201 12.45 9.13 -16.54
N MET A 202 13.20 8.75 -15.50
CA MET A 202 14.37 7.88 -15.64
C MET A 202 14.00 6.49 -16.17
N ALA A 203 12.90 5.90 -15.68
CA ALA A 203 12.44 4.60 -16.14
C ALA A 203 12.13 4.60 -17.64
N HIS A 204 11.41 5.62 -18.12
CA HIS A 204 11.14 5.79 -19.55
C HIS A 204 12.42 5.99 -20.37
N PHE A 205 13.41 6.73 -19.87
CA PHE A 205 14.66 6.95 -20.58
C PHE A 205 15.59 5.73 -20.61
N LYS A 206 15.48 4.84 -19.61
CA LYS A 206 16.35 3.67 -19.44
C LYS A 206 15.68 2.35 -19.85
N ASP A 207 14.47 2.40 -20.41
CA ASP A 207 13.62 1.24 -20.68
C ASP A 207 13.44 0.35 -19.45
N TRP A 208 13.28 0.97 -18.28
CA TRP A 208 12.96 0.30 -17.02
C TRP A 208 11.46 0.40 -16.74
N THR A 209 10.98 -0.47 -15.85
CA THR A 209 9.58 -0.48 -15.41
C THR A 209 9.23 0.78 -14.61
N PRO A 210 8.27 1.61 -15.05
CA PRO A 210 7.83 2.79 -14.31
C PRO A 210 6.84 2.42 -13.20
N PHE A 211 6.56 3.36 -12.29
CA PHE A 211 5.47 3.23 -11.34
C PHE A 211 4.12 3.46 -12.01
N ILE A 212 3.15 2.60 -11.68
CA ILE A 212 1.76 2.74 -12.15
C ILE A 212 0.77 3.16 -11.07
N ALA A 213 1.21 3.15 -9.80
CA ALA A 213 0.33 3.40 -8.65
C ALA A 213 1.04 4.21 -7.56
N LEU A 214 0.30 5.16 -6.98
CA LEU A 214 0.65 5.89 -5.77
C LEU A 214 -0.32 5.52 -4.65
N GLN A 215 0.19 4.96 -3.56
CA GLN A 215 -0.57 4.79 -2.34
C GLN A 215 -0.23 5.93 -1.36
N THR A 216 -1.22 6.68 -0.88
CA THR A 216 -0.98 7.74 0.12
C THR A 216 -2.23 8.08 0.92
N ARG A 217 -2.08 8.77 2.05
CA ARG A 217 -3.19 9.13 2.92
C ARG A 217 -4.09 10.14 2.20
N TYR A 218 -5.37 9.86 2.15
CA TYR A 218 -6.36 10.82 1.66
C TYR A 218 -7.73 10.56 2.27
N ASN A 219 -8.33 11.59 2.85
CA ASN A 219 -9.69 11.57 3.38
C ASN A 219 -10.21 13.00 3.55
N MET A 220 -11.44 13.18 4.05
CA MET A 220 -12.03 14.51 4.19
C MET A 220 -11.26 15.44 5.16
N LEU A 221 -10.43 14.90 6.06
CA LEU A 221 -9.61 15.67 7.00
C LEU A 221 -8.19 15.90 6.50
N GLU A 222 -7.66 14.99 5.68
CA GLU A 222 -6.30 15.03 5.15
C GLU A 222 -6.33 15.09 3.62
N ARG A 223 -6.12 16.30 3.08
CA ARG A 223 -6.23 16.62 1.65
C ARG A 223 -4.92 17.16 1.06
N SER A 224 -3.80 17.06 1.76
CA SER A 224 -2.50 17.57 1.27
C SER A 224 -2.06 16.99 -0.07
N LEU A 225 -2.49 15.77 -0.40
CA LEU A 225 -2.30 15.14 -1.71
C LEU A 225 -2.74 16.05 -2.87
N GLU A 226 -3.77 16.86 -2.70
CA GLU A 226 -4.33 17.68 -3.78
C GLU A 226 -3.38 18.77 -4.28
N ASN A 227 -2.38 19.16 -3.47
CA ASN A 227 -1.45 20.22 -3.81
C ASN A 227 -0.47 19.80 -4.92
N ASP A 228 0.28 18.72 -4.68
CA ASP A 228 1.38 18.30 -5.56
C ASP A 228 1.25 16.86 -6.06
N LEU A 229 0.75 15.95 -5.22
CA LEU A 229 0.73 14.52 -5.53
C LEU A 229 -0.35 14.18 -6.56
N LEU A 230 -1.53 14.78 -6.47
CA LEU A 230 -2.61 14.56 -7.41
C LEU A 230 -2.27 15.07 -8.82
N PRO A 231 -1.85 16.34 -9.03
CA PRO A 231 -1.40 16.80 -10.35
C PRO A 231 -0.26 15.94 -10.92
N MET A 232 0.73 15.57 -10.09
CA MET A 232 1.84 14.71 -10.51
C MET A 232 1.35 13.33 -10.93
N ALA A 233 0.44 12.70 -10.17
CA ALA A 233 -0.09 11.39 -10.49
C ALA A 233 -0.85 11.41 -11.81
N VAL A 234 -1.63 12.46 -12.08
CA VAL A 234 -2.33 12.64 -13.36
C VAL A 234 -1.33 12.76 -14.52
N GLU A 235 -0.32 13.61 -14.38
CA GLU A 235 0.69 13.86 -15.42
C GLU A 235 1.52 12.59 -15.71
N CYS A 236 2.04 11.95 -14.66
CA CYS A 236 2.84 10.74 -14.76
C CYS A 236 2.00 9.47 -15.03
N GLY A 237 0.66 9.57 -15.03
CA GLY A 237 -0.24 8.45 -15.29
C GLY A 237 -0.30 7.40 -14.19
N LEU A 238 -0.14 7.77 -12.92
CA LEU A 238 -0.27 6.87 -11.77
C LEU A 238 -1.74 6.81 -11.31
N GLY A 239 -2.21 5.62 -10.98
CA GLY A 239 -3.46 5.43 -10.24
C GLY A 239 -3.25 5.76 -8.76
N ILE A 240 -4.18 6.49 -8.16
CA ILE A 240 -4.11 6.81 -6.73
C ILE A 240 -4.90 5.75 -5.95
N VAL A 241 -4.26 5.12 -4.97
CA VAL A 241 -4.85 4.15 -4.06
C VAL A 241 -4.83 4.73 -2.65
N PRO A 242 -5.87 5.47 -2.24
CA PRO A 242 -5.84 6.18 -0.97
C PRO A 242 -5.97 5.21 0.20
N TRP A 243 -5.15 5.42 1.24
CA TRP A 243 -5.31 4.74 2.53
C TRP A 243 -5.87 5.70 3.58
N GLY A 244 -6.45 5.15 4.65
CA GLY A 244 -7.04 5.96 5.72
C GLY A 244 -8.29 6.75 5.29
N VAL A 245 -9.04 6.25 4.30
CA VAL A 245 -10.21 6.93 3.70
C VAL A 245 -11.32 7.30 4.70
N ILE A 246 -11.41 6.58 5.83
CA ILE A 246 -12.38 6.85 6.91
C ILE A 246 -11.73 7.47 8.16
N ALA A 247 -10.51 8.00 8.05
CA ALA A 247 -9.73 8.58 9.15
C ALA A 247 -9.74 7.71 10.42
N GLU A 248 -9.30 6.46 10.27
CA GLU A 248 -9.20 5.48 11.37
C GLU A 248 -10.54 5.25 12.11
N GLY A 249 -11.66 5.48 11.43
CA GLY A 249 -13.01 5.33 11.98
C GLY A 249 -13.68 6.64 12.36
N PHE A 250 -12.95 7.76 12.38
CA PHE A 250 -13.51 9.07 12.74
C PHE A 250 -14.66 9.49 11.80
N LEU A 251 -14.52 9.22 10.50
CA LEU A 251 -15.51 9.58 9.48
C LEU A 251 -16.65 8.56 9.33
N THR A 252 -16.82 7.63 10.28
CA THR A 252 -17.89 6.61 10.23
C THR A 252 -19.22 7.07 10.85
N GLY A 253 -19.26 8.27 11.44
CA GLY A 253 -20.42 8.80 12.16
C GLY A 253 -20.56 8.28 13.60
N LYS A 254 -19.61 7.45 14.08
CA LYS A 254 -19.57 6.95 15.48
C LYS A 254 -19.25 8.04 16.50
N HIS A 255 -18.48 9.06 16.11
CA HIS A 255 -18.08 10.16 17.00
C HIS A 255 -19.08 11.32 16.87
N LYS A 256 -19.86 11.57 17.91
CA LYS A 256 -20.84 12.68 17.98
C LYS A 256 -20.24 13.89 18.68
N GLN A 257 -20.63 15.09 18.28
CA GLN A 257 -20.09 16.37 18.77
C GLN A 257 -20.13 16.52 20.30
N ASP A 258 -21.15 15.94 20.96
CA ASP A 258 -21.30 15.98 22.43
C ASP A 258 -20.25 15.19 23.21
N SER A 259 -19.42 14.39 22.51
CA SER A 259 -18.33 13.61 23.12
C SER A 259 -16.95 14.29 23.05
N ILE A 260 -16.86 15.46 22.40
CA ILE A 260 -15.60 16.19 22.23
C ILE A 260 -15.50 17.25 23.33
N GLN A 261 -14.70 16.99 24.37
CA GLN A 261 -14.34 18.04 25.32
C GLN A 261 -13.44 19.08 24.62
N PRO A 262 -13.78 20.38 24.66
CA PRO A 262 -12.97 21.40 24.03
C PRO A 262 -11.66 21.58 24.81
N THR A 263 -10.57 20.98 24.34
CA THR A 263 -9.23 21.34 24.82
C THR A 263 -8.81 22.63 24.12
N ALA A 264 -9.06 23.74 24.80
CA ALA A 264 -8.50 25.03 24.44
C ALA A 264 -6.97 24.96 24.45
N ARG A 265 -6.35 25.25 23.30
CA ARG A 265 -5.09 26.01 23.14
C ARG A 265 -4.79 26.19 21.66
N THR A 266 -5.32 27.26 21.09
CA THR A 266 -4.81 27.85 19.86
C THR A 266 -3.53 28.60 20.17
N GLY A 267 -2.39 28.02 19.79
CA GLY A 267 -1.13 28.72 19.67
C GLY A 267 -0.52 28.36 18.32
N ARG A 268 -0.44 29.33 17.42
CA ARG A 268 0.40 29.23 16.21
C ARG A 268 1.56 30.19 16.40
N ILE A 269 2.77 29.66 16.34
CA ILE A 269 3.99 30.41 16.04
C ILE A 269 4.45 29.85 14.70
N ASN A 270 4.81 30.76 13.79
CA ASN A 270 5.17 30.48 12.40
C ASN A 270 6.28 29.43 12.27
#